data_AF-A0A2X4WSI6-F1
#
_entry.id   AF-A0A2X4WSI6-F1
#
_cell.length_a   1.000
_cell.length_b   1.000
_cell.length_c   1.000
_cell.angle_alpha   90.00
_cell.angle_beta   90.00
_cell.angle_gamma   90.00
#
_symmetry.space_group_name_H-M   'P 1'
#
loop_
_entity.id
_entity.type
_entity.pdbx_description
1 polymer ?
#
loop_
_entity_poly.entity_id
_entity_poly.type
_entity_poly.pdbx_seq_one_letter_code
_entity_poly.pdbx_strand_id
1 'polypeptide(L)'
;MNEPATVVNSQADDVLLLESEAMEKGDTEGSEAALAWLQSRPGMDTPRHRWLIRLLMARVAEQYGRNDMALHLLGELTTSAPQLTLEDWEPALLFEVQARRLKLLRLKAGPQRIR
;
A
#
# COMPACT_ATOMS: atom_id res chain seq x y z
N MET A 1 5.47 -17.28 33.59
CA MET A 1 5.03 -15.98 33.06
C MET A 1 5.31 -16.03 31.57
N ASN A 2 4.28 -16.21 30.74
CA ASN A 2 4.43 -16.21 29.29
C ASN A 2 4.28 -14.76 28.81
N GLU A 3 5.34 -14.19 28.26
CA GLU A 3 5.25 -12.99 27.43
C GLU A 3 5.31 -13.42 25.96
N PRO A 4 4.24 -13.17 25.17
CA PRO A 4 4.35 -13.10 23.73
C PRO A 4 3.89 -11.71 23.27
N ALA A 5 4.71 -10.68 23.50
CA ALA A 5 4.43 -9.32 22.99
C ALA A 5 5.35 -8.92 21.81
N THR A 6 6.33 -9.75 21.44
CA THR A 6 7.39 -9.37 20.49
C THR A 6 7.14 -9.76 19.04
N VAL A 7 6.14 -10.60 18.72
CA VAL A 7 5.90 -11.09 17.35
C VAL A 7 5.10 -10.10 16.49
N VAL A 8 4.30 -9.22 17.10
CA VAL A 8 3.47 -8.25 16.34
C VAL A 8 4.31 -7.10 15.80
N ASN A 9 5.41 -6.75 16.46
CA ASN A 9 6.24 -5.61 16.07
C ASN A 9 7.09 -5.91 14.83
N SER A 10 7.60 -7.14 14.70
CA SER A 10 8.52 -7.50 13.59
C SER A 10 7.88 -7.32 12.22
N GLN A 11 6.59 -7.61 12.07
CA GLN A 11 5.93 -7.58 10.76
C GLN A 11 5.52 -6.15 10.33
N ALA A 12 5.19 -5.27 11.27
CA ALA A 12 5.00 -3.85 11.01
C ALA A 12 6.35 -3.17 10.69
N ASP A 13 7.40 -3.54 11.42
CA ASP A 13 8.77 -3.08 11.16
C ASP A 13 9.24 -3.53 9.76
N ASP A 14 8.91 -4.77 9.35
CA ASP A 14 9.20 -5.29 8.00
C ASP A 14 8.52 -4.46 6.90
N VAL A 15 7.26 -4.04 7.11
CA VAL A 15 6.52 -3.21 6.13
C VAL A 15 7.16 -1.83 6.00
N LEU A 16 7.55 -1.20 7.11
CA LEU A 16 8.21 0.11 7.10
C LEU A 16 9.59 0.06 6.42
N LEU A 17 10.32 -1.04 6.64
CA LEU A 17 11.59 -1.27 5.97
C LEU A 17 11.40 -1.43 4.46
N LEU A 18 10.44 -2.26 4.04
CA LEU A 18 10.12 -2.45 2.62
C LEU A 18 9.65 -1.17 1.94
N GLU A 19 8.87 -0.34 2.65
CA GLU A 19 8.46 0.97 2.13
C GLU A 19 9.68 1.85 1.88
N SER A 20 10.60 1.94 2.85
CA SER A 20 11.80 2.76 2.74
C SER A 20 12.68 2.33 1.56
N GLU A 21 12.92 1.02 1.40
CA GLU A 21 13.67 0.45 0.28
C GLU A 21 12.99 0.73 -1.07
N ALA A 22 11.65 0.61 -1.14
CA ALA A 22 10.90 0.90 -2.37
C ALA A 22 10.98 2.38 -2.76
N MET A 23 10.93 3.29 -1.78
CA MET A 23 11.06 4.73 -2.03
C MET A 23 12.48 5.07 -2.48
N GLU A 24 13.51 4.54 -1.81
CA GLU A 24 14.91 4.74 -2.22
C GLU A 24 15.14 4.25 -3.67
N LYS A 25 14.58 3.09 -4.02
CA LYS A 25 14.66 2.57 -5.38
C LYS A 25 13.91 3.44 -6.40
N GLY A 26 12.76 3.99 -5.99
CA GLY A 26 12.01 4.91 -6.83
C GLY A 26 12.74 6.23 -7.08
N ASP A 27 13.47 6.72 -6.08
CA ASP A 27 14.24 7.96 -6.15
C ASP A 27 15.50 7.81 -7.00
N THR A 28 16.11 6.62 -6.98
CA THR A 28 17.35 6.31 -7.71
C THR A 28 17.12 5.82 -9.13
N GLU A 29 16.13 4.95 -9.34
CA GLU A 29 15.91 4.23 -10.62
C GLU A 29 14.54 4.52 -11.26
N GLY A 30 13.67 5.25 -10.56
CA GLY A 30 12.34 5.62 -11.03
C GLY A 30 11.23 4.66 -10.57
N SER A 31 10.00 5.13 -10.68
CA SER A 31 8.82 4.43 -10.17
C SER A 31 8.57 3.05 -10.77
N GLU A 32 8.87 2.81 -12.05
CA GLU A 32 8.72 1.48 -12.65
C GLU A 32 9.67 0.46 -12.01
N ALA A 33 10.91 0.86 -11.70
CA ALA A 33 11.90 -0.01 -11.06
C ALA A 33 11.49 -0.37 -9.63
N ALA A 34 10.98 0.60 -8.87
CA ALA A 34 10.43 0.35 -7.53
C ALA A 34 9.23 -0.60 -7.54
N LEU A 35 8.31 -0.42 -8.50
CA LEU A 35 7.12 -1.28 -8.63
C LEU A 35 7.50 -2.69 -9.05
N ALA A 36 8.41 -2.85 -10.01
CA ALA A 36 8.91 -4.16 -10.43
C ALA A 36 9.63 -4.87 -9.28
N TRP A 37 10.39 -4.13 -8.48
CA TRP A 37 11.06 -4.66 -7.30
C TRP A 37 10.06 -5.18 -6.25
N LEU A 38 9.03 -4.39 -5.92
CA LEU A 38 7.95 -4.82 -5.03
C LEU A 38 7.23 -6.09 -5.53
N GLN A 39 6.98 -6.17 -6.85
CA GLN A 39 6.34 -7.35 -7.46
C GLN A 39 7.23 -8.60 -7.44
N SER A 40 8.56 -8.42 -7.47
CA SER A 40 9.53 -9.51 -7.47
C SER A 40 9.76 -10.15 -6.10
N ARG A 41 9.18 -9.58 -5.03
CA ARG A 41 9.40 -10.04 -3.66
C ARG A 41 8.88 -11.48 -3.46
N PRO A 42 9.70 -12.40 -2.95
CA PRO A 42 9.21 -13.67 -2.43
C PRO A 42 8.40 -13.39 -1.16
N GLY A 43 7.25 -14.07 -0.99
CA GLY A 43 6.35 -13.81 0.16
C GLY A 43 4.88 -13.64 -0.20
N MET A 44 4.47 -13.88 -1.44
CA MET A 44 3.05 -13.93 -1.83
C MET A 44 2.26 -15.10 -1.19
N ASP A 45 2.78 -15.72 -0.13
CA ASP A 45 2.27 -16.96 0.44
C ASP A 45 1.02 -16.72 1.30
N THR A 46 0.90 -15.56 1.97
CA THR A 46 -0.29 -15.21 2.77
C THR A 46 -1.16 -14.15 2.10
N PRO A 47 -2.50 -14.20 2.25
CA PRO A 47 -3.40 -13.14 1.79
C PRO A 47 -3.00 -11.76 2.32
N ARG A 48 -2.60 -11.69 3.60
CA ARG A 48 -2.15 -10.45 4.25
C ARG A 48 -0.88 -9.89 3.60
N HIS A 49 0.16 -10.70 3.38
CA HIS A 49 1.40 -10.20 2.77
C HIS A 49 1.16 -9.72 1.32
N ARG A 50 0.34 -10.44 0.54
CA ARG A 50 -0.07 -9.99 -0.80
C ARG A 50 -0.79 -8.65 -0.75
N TRP A 51 -1.67 -8.46 0.24
CA TRP A 51 -2.39 -7.20 0.44
C TRP A 51 -1.42 -6.05 0.79
N LEU A 52 -0.45 -6.29 1.69
CA LEU A 52 0.56 -5.30 2.08
C LEU A 52 1.47 -4.88 0.92
N ILE A 53 1.97 -5.83 0.12
CA ILE A 53 2.78 -5.51 -1.08
C ILE A 53 1.98 -4.64 -2.04
N ARG A 54 0.70 -4.94 -2.25
CA ARG A 54 -0.18 -4.14 -3.12
C ARG A 54 -0.46 -2.74 -2.56
N LEU A 55 -0.50 -2.59 -1.22
CA LEU A 55 -0.53 -1.27 -0.57
C LEU A 55 0.76 -0.48 -0.81
N LEU A 56 1.93 -1.10 -0.66
CA LEU A 56 3.22 -0.43 -0.94
C LEU A 56 3.31 0.04 -2.39
N MET A 57 2.85 -0.79 -3.34
CA MET A 57 2.77 -0.39 -4.75
C MET A 57 1.87 0.83 -4.95
N ALA A 58 0.75 0.92 -4.23
CA ALA A 58 -0.14 2.08 -4.29
C ALA A 58 0.54 3.34 -3.72
N ARG A 59 1.30 3.22 -2.63
CA ARG A 59 2.07 4.34 -2.05
C ARG A 59 3.14 4.85 -3.00
N VAL A 60 3.91 3.96 -3.61
CA VAL A 60 4.91 4.30 -4.63
C VAL A 60 4.23 4.97 -5.83
N ALA A 61 3.14 4.40 -6.35
CA ALA A 61 2.41 4.99 -7.46
C ALA A 61 1.92 6.41 -7.15
N GLU A 62 1.37 6.64 -5.95
CA GLU A 62 0.95 7.97 -5.49
C GLU A 62 2.14 8.95 -5.38
N GLN A 63 3.26 8.51 -4.78
CA GLN A 63 4.45 9.34 -4.57
C GLN A 63 5.03 9.88 -5.88
N TYR A 64 5.06 9.05 -6.93
CA TYR A 64 5.61 9.43 -8.23
C TYR A 64 4.55 9.95 -9.22
N GLY A 65 3.37 10.36 -8.73
CA GLY A 65 2.34 11.02 -9.54
C GLY A 65 1.57 10.10 -10.51
N ARG A 66 1.71 8.77 -10.39
CA ARG A 66 0.96 7.77 -11.17
C ARG A 66 -0.43 7.56 -10.57
N ASN A 67 -1.20 8.64 -10.49
CA ASN A 67 -2.44 8.73 -9.72
C ASN A 67 -3.53 7.74 -10.17
N ASP A 68 -3.66 7.48 -11.47
CA ASP A 68 -4.66 6.52 -11.98
C ASP A 68 -4.33 5.08 -11.56
N MET A 69 -3.04 4.71 -11.55
CA MET A 69 -2.59 3.42 -11.06
C MET A 69 -2.76 3.32 -9.55
N ALA A 70 -2.41 4.37 -8.80
CA ALA A 70 -2.65 4.41 -7.35
C ALA A 70 -4.15 4.23 -7.03
N LEU A 71 -5.04 4.91 -7.76
CA LEU A 71 -6.50 4.75 -7.61
C LEU A 71 -6.98 3.32 -7.92
N HIS A 72 -6.43 2.70 -8.96
CA HIS A 72 -6.75 1.31 -9.32
C HIS A 72 -6.35 0.35 -8.19
N LEU A 73 -5.10 0.43 -7.74
CA LEU A 73 -4.57 -0.41 -6.66
C LEU A 73 -5.36 -0.23 -5.35
N LEU A 74 -5.65 1.01 -4.95
CA LEU A 74 -6.45 1.32 -3.76
C LEU A 74 -7.89 0.81 -3.86
N GLY A 75 -8.46 0.80 -5.07
CA GLY A 75 -9.77 0.20 -5.34
C GLY A 75 -9.77 -1.30 -5.07
N GLU A 76 -8.78 -2.02 -5.59
CA GLU A 76 -8.66 -3.47 -5.35
C GLU A 76 -8.41 -3.81 -3.88
N LEU A 77 -7.61 -3.01 -3.17
CA LEU A 77 -7.37 -3.17 -1.73
C LEU A 77 -8.68 -3.01 -0.92
N THR A 78 -9.54 -2.08 -1.33
CA THR A 78 -10.86 -1.88 -0.72
C THR A 78 -11.78 -3.09 -0.94
N THR A 79 -11.77 -3.68 -2.14
CA THR A 79 -12.61 -4.84 -2.49
C THR A 79 -12.11 -6.15 -1.88
N SER A 80 -10.80 -6.29 -1.70
CA SER A 80 -10.18 -7.50 -1.15
C SER A 80 -10.15 -7.52 0.38
N ALA A 81 -10.25 -6.36 1.04
CA ALA A 81 -10.21 -6.27 2.51
C ALA A 81 -11.22 -7.19 3.25
N PRO A 82 -12.50 -7.28 2.85
CA PRO A 82 -13.46 -8.15 3.53
C PRO A 82 -13.16 -9.65 3.41
N GLN A 83 -12.21 -10.03 2.54
CA GLN A 83 -11.77 -11.41 2.33
C GLN A 83 -10.61 -11.81 3.27
N LEU A 84 -10.00 -10.85 3.97
CA LEU A 84 -9.04 -11.12 5.03
C LEU A 84 -9.77 -11.63 6.27
N THR A 85 -9.15 -12.58 6.97
CA THR A 85 -9.67 -13.06 8.25
C THR A 85 -9.60 -11.95 9.30
N LEU A 86 -10.39 -12.04 10.37
CA LEU A 86 -10.29 -11.12 11.52
C LEU A 86 -8.87 -11.11 12.15
N GLU A 87 -8.15 -12.23 12.06
CA GLU A 87 -6.77 -12.36 12.54
C GLU A 87 -5.76 -11.56 11.68
N ASP A 88 -6.10 -11.34 10.40
CA ASP A 88 -5.30 -10.58 9.43
C ASP A 88 -5.79 -9.13 9.22
N TRP A 89 -6.82 -8.72 9.98
CA TRP A 89 -7.51 -7.45 9.78
C TRP A 89 -6.79 -6.28 10.46
N GLU A 90 -6.32 -5.32 9.65
CA GLU A 90 -5.65 -4.10 10.13
C GLU A 90 -6.50 -2.84 9.84
N PRO A 91 -7.33 -2.38 10.81
CA PRO A 91 -8.25 -1.27 10.57
C PRO A 91 -7.54 0.06 10.28
N ALA A 92 -6.32 0.24 10.80
CA ALA A 92 -5.50 1.42 10.53
C ALA A 92 -5.08 1.49 9.05
N LEU A 93 -4.66 0.38 8.45
CA LEU A 93 -4.27 0.33 7.04
C LEU A 93 -5.47 0.51 6.11
N LEU A 94 -6.65 0.01 6.50
CA LEU A 94 -7.86 0.23 5.72
C LEU A 94 -8.33 1.68 5.74
N PHE A 95 -8.22 2.33 6.90
CA PHE A 95 -8.47 3.77 6.99
C PHE A 95 -7.53 4.54 6.06
N GLU A 96 -6.24 4.20 6.06
CA GLU A 96 -5.25 4.80 5.16
C GLU A 96 -5.64 4.62 3.68
N VAL A 97 -6.03 3.41 3.27
CA VAL A 97 -6.48 3.11 1.90
C VAL A 97 -7.64 4.04 1.50
N GLN A 98 -8.65 4.19 2.36
CA GLN A 98 -9.79 5.07 2.08
C GLN A 98 -9.38 6.55 2.03
N ALA A 99 -8.52 7.00 2.94
CA ALA A 99 -8.05 8.38 3.00
C ALA A 99 -7.25 8.76 1.73
N ARG A 100 -6.32 7.91 1.29
CA ARG A 100 -5.54 8.11 0.06
C ARG A 100 -6.43 8.12 -1.17
N ARG A 101 -7.38 7.17 -1.26
CA ARG A 101 -8.32 7.11 -2.39
C ARG A 101 -9.17 8.37 -2.47
N LEU A 102 -9.70 8.84 -1.34
CA LEU A 102 -10.47 10.09 -1.28
C LEU A 102 -9.63 11.30 -1.71
N LYS A 103 -8.38 11.39 -1.25
CA LYS A 103 -7.44 12.45 -1.66
C LYS A 103 -7.24 12.47 -3.18
N LEU A 104 -6.95 11.32 -3.77
CA LEU A 104 -6.72 11.21 -5.22
C LEU A 104 -8.00 11.48 -6.04
N LEU A 105 -9.16 11.04 -5.57
CA LEU A 105 -10.44 11.36 -6.22
C LEU A 105 -10.74 12.86 -6.17
N ARG A 106 -10.45 13.54 -5.07
CA ARG A 106 -10.58 15.01 -4.96
C ARG A 106 -9.63 15.73 -5.91
N LEU A 107 -8.40 15.25 -6.03
CA LEU A 107 -7.42 15.79 -6.98
C LEU A 107 -7.92 15.65 -8.43
N LYS A 108 -8.47 14.47 -8.78
CA LYS A 108 -9.02 14.20 -10.12
C LYS A 108 -10.30 14.99 -10.41
N ALA A 109 -11.14 15.21 -9.39
CA ALA A 109 -12.36 15.99 -9.46
C ALA A 109 -12.11 17.51 -9.29
N GLY A 110 -10.88 17.99 -9.53
CA GLY A 110 -10.49 19.39 -9.38
C GLY A 110 -11.55 20.35 -9.93
N PRO A 111 -11.64 21.58 -9.38
CA PRO A 111 -12.80 22.46 -9.56
C PRO A 111 -13.15 22.57 -11.04
N GLN A 112 -14.36 22.15 -11.41
CA GLN A 112 -14.94 22.49 -12.71
C GLN A 112 -14.86 24.02 -12.82
N ARG A 113 -13.88 24.53 -13.58
CA ARG A 113 -13.98 25.88 -14.12
C ARG A 113 -15.16 25.80 -15.08
N ILE A 114 -16.32 26.18 -14.57
CA ILE A 114 -17.47 26.58 -15.38
C ILE A 114 -16.89 27.62 -16.35
N ARG A 115 -16.71 27.23 -17.60
CA ARG A 115 -16.37 28.13 -18.70
C ARG A 115 -17.66 28.73 -19.23
#